data_AF-A0A357KV72-F1
#
_entry.id   AF-A0A357KV72-F1
#
_cell.length_a   1.000
_cell.length_b   1.000
_cell.length_c   1.000
_cell.angle_alpha   90.00
_cell.angle_beta   90.00
_cell.angle_gamma   90.00
#
_symmetry.space_group_name_H-M   'P 1'
#
loop_
_entity.id
_entity.type
_entity.pdbx_description
1 polymer ?
#
loop_
_entity_poly.entity_id
_entity_poly.type
_entity_poly.pdbx_seq_one_letter_code
_entity_poly.pdbx_strand_id
1 'polypeptide(L)'
;TEKGVFLEVIVAPGYAPGALARLKEKSANVRLLAVGAPANAPDRSPWSVRTILGGALAQSADDAPVQPGQWQHRAGPAPDEERRRDAGALWTMVRALSSNAVAIGGRDGGGDAPPGGRDAPPGGRG
;
A
#
# COMPACT_ATOMS: atom_id res chain seq x y z
N THR A 1 16.91 9.95 -3.11
CA THR A 1 17.14 9.34 -1.79
C THR A 1 17.93 10.30 -0.93
N GLU A 2 17.37 10.63 0.23
CA GLU A 2 17.95 11.49 1.26
C GLU A 2 19.36 11.02 1.66
N LYS A 3 20.24 11.94 2.06
CA LYS A 3 21.55 11.58 2.62
C LYS A 3 21.32 10.88 3.96
N GLY A 4 21.73 9.63 4.08
CA GLY A 4 21.65 8.85 5.33
C GLY A 4 20.83 7.56 5.25
N VAL A 5 20.11 7.30 4.15
CA VAL A 5 19.37 6.04 3.99
C VAL A 5 20.30 4.94 3.49
N PHE A 6 20.62 3.99 4.37
CA PHE A 6 21.30 2.75 4.00
C PHE A 6 20.30 1.78 3.35
N LEU A 7 20.66 1.26 2.17
CA LEU A 7 19.85 0.30 1.43
C LEU A 7 20.63 -0.98 1.19
N GLU A 8 20.02 -2.11 1.53
CA GLU A 8 20.60 -3.43 1.36
C GLU A 8 20.39 -4.01 -0.04
N VAL A 9 19.19 -3.82 -0.58
CA VAL A 9 18.77 -4.36 -1.88
C VAL A 9 17.88 -3.33 -2.58
N ILE A 10 18.09 -3.15 -3.88
CA ILE A 10 17.18 -2.43 -4.77
C ILE A 10 16.76 -3.41 -5.87
N VAL A 11 15.46 -3.61 -6.01
CA VAL A 11 14.87 -4.46 -7.06
C VAL A 11 14.10 -3.56 -8.02
N ALA A 12 14.33 -3.72 -9.31
CA ALA A 12 13.64 -2.94 -10.34
C ALA A 12 13.39 -3.80 -11.60
N PRO A 13 12.38 -3.44 -12.42
CA PRO A 13 12.20 -4.09 -13.71
C PRO A 13 13.43 -3.97 -14.63
N GLY A 14 14.13 -2.84 -14.53
CA GLY A 14 15.38 -2.54 -15.20
C GLY A 14 15.94 -1.22 -14.67
N TYR A 15 17.14 -0.86 -15.13
CA TYR A 15 17.82 0.36 -14.73
C TYR A 15 18.12 1.24 -15.95
N ALA A 16 17.88 2.54 -15.82
CA ALA A 16 18.23 3.51 -16.86
C ALA A 16 19.76 3.60 -17.05
N PRO A 17 20.25 4.03 -18.23
CA PRO A 17 21.67 4.29 -18.44
C PRO A 17 22.27 5.20 -17.35
N GLY A 18 23.40 4.80 -16.77
CA GLY A 18 24.07 5.53 -15.70
C GLY A 18 23.46 5.37 -14.30
N ALA A 19 22.25 4.82 -14.14
CA ALA A 19 21.62 4.65 -12.82
C ALA A 19 22.43 3.70 -11.92
N LEU A 20 22.97 2.61 -12.49
CA LEU A 20 23.80 1.65 -11.75
C LEU A 20 25.07 2.30 -11.19
N ALA A 21 25.73 3.16 -11.97
CA ALA A 21 26.93 3.88 -11.54
C ALA A 21 26.60 4.81 -10.36
N ARG A 22 25.52 5.60 -10.48
CA ARG A 22 25.05 6.49 -9.41
C ARG A 22 24.66 5.76 -8.13
N LEU A 23 24.05 4.57 -8.24
CA LEU A 23 23.66 3.77 -7.07
C LEU A 23 24.90 3.16 -6.38
N LYS A 24 25.89 2.70 -7.16
CA LYS A 24 27.16 2.17 -6.64
C LYS A 24 28.05 3.24 -6.02
N GLU A 25 28.01 4.48 -6.53
CA GLU A 25 28.67 5.64 -5.91
C GLU A 25 28.15 5.91 -4.49
N LYS A 26 26.86 5.67 -4.23
CA LYS A 26 26.27 5.89 -2.89
C LYS A 26 26.52 4.75 -1.92
N SER A 27 26.56 3.51 -2.40
CA SER A 27 26.84 2.33 -1.57
C SER A 27 27.43 1.23 -2.45
N ALA A 28 28.65 0.80 -2.13
CA ALA A 28 29.29 -0.30 -2.84
C ALA A 28 28.65 -1.68 -2.52
N ASN A 29 27.98 -1.79 -1.36
CA ASN A 29 27.43 -3.05 -0.86
C ASN A 29 25.96 -3.26 -1.22
N VAL A 30 25.30 -2.31 -1.89
CA VAL A 30 23.91 -2.46 -2.28
C VAL A 30 23.77 -3.53 -3.38
N ARG A 31 22.88 -4.50 -3.17
CA ARG A 31 22.54 -5.51 -4.18
C ARG A 31 21.53 -4.92 -5.15
N LEU A 32 21.90 -4.82 -6.43
CA LEU A 32 21.05 -4.28 -7.49
C LEU A 32 20.53 -5.44 -8.35
N LEU A 33 19.22 -5.67 -8.35
CA LEU A 33 18.57 -6.78 -9.06
C LEU A 33 17.61 -6.25 -10.13
N ALA A 34 17.91 -6.56 -11.39
CA ALA A 34 16.99 -6.34 -12.50
C ALA A 34 16.16 -7.60 -12.73
N VAL A 35 14.84 -7.52 -12.58
CA VAL A 35 13.93 -8.69 -12.64
C VAL A 35 13.07 -8.74 -13.90
N GLY A 36 13.24 -7.80 -14.84
CA GLY A 36 12.42 -7.74 -16.04
C GLY A 36 11.01 -7.20 -15.76
N ALA A 37 10.04 -7.50 -16.63
CA ALA A 37 8.70 -6.92 -16.53
C ALA A 37 8.06 -7.08 -15.12
N PRO A 38 7.36 -6.06 -14.60
CA PRO A 38 6.74 -6.10 -13.27
C PRO A 38 5.67 -7.21 -13.16
N ALA A 39 5.31 -7.53 -11.91
CA ALA A 39 4.55 -8.67 -11.41
C ALA A 39 3.18 -9.03 -12.05
N ASN A 40 2.73 -8.29 -13.06
CA ASN A 40 1.56 -8.64 -13.89
C ASN A 40 1.97 -9.49 -15.12
N ALA A 41 3.16 -10.08 -15.09
CA ALA A 41 3.59 -11.02 -16.12
C ALA A 41 2.58 -12.18 -16.21
N PRO A 42 2.17 -12.58 -17.43
CA PRO A 42 1.22 -13.67 -17.65
C PRO A 42 1.67 -15.01 -17.04
N ASP A 43 2.95 -15.13 -16.68
CA ASP A 43 3.57 -16.33 -16.12
C ASP A 43 3.52 -16.40 -14.58
N ARG A 44 2.80 -15.50 -13.91
CA ARG A 44 2.66 -15.57 -12.45
C ARG A 44 1.86 -16.82 -12.07
N SER A 45 2.42 -17.64 -11.18
CA SER A 45 1.71 -18.78 -10.61
C SER A 45 0.37 -18.33 -10.02
N PRO A 46 -0.75 -18.96 -10.38
CA PRO A 46 -2.05 -18.69 -9.75
C PRO A 46 -2.10 -19.21 -8.30
N TRP A 47 -1.09 -19.97 -7.88
CA TRP A 47 -1.00 -20.57 -6.56
C TRP A 47 0.00 -19.84 -5.67
N SER A 48 -0.42 -19.56 -4.43
CA SER A 48 0.43 -19.32 -3.29
C SER A 48 0.66 -20.64 -2.55
N VAL A 49 1.91 -21.05 -2.44
CA VAL A 49 2.30 -22.33 -1.85
C VAL A 49 3.07 -22.10 -0.56
N ARG A 50 2.65 -22.77 0.52
CA ARG A 50 3.33 -22.76 1.81
C ARG A 50 3.72 -24.18 2.21
N THR A 51 5.02 -24.43 2.33
CA THR A 51 5.54 -25.72 2.78
C THR A 51 5.21 -25.94 4.26
N ILE A 52 4.85 -27.18 4.59
CA ILE A 52 4.67 -27.67 5.96
C ILE A 52 5.48 -28.96 6.13
N LEU A 53 5.66 -29.43 7.36
CA LEU A 53 6.31 -30.72 7.55
C LEU A 53 5.48 -31.82 6.86
N GLY A 54 6.12 -32.59 5.99
CA GLY A 54 5.46 -33.68 5.27
C GLY A 54 4.63 -33.27 4.04
N GLY A 55 4.64 -31.99 3.63
CA GLY A 55 3.92 -31.58 2.41
C GLY A 55 3.87 -30.08 2.16
N ALA A 56 2.84 -29.64 1.45
CA ALA A 56 2.60 -28.22 1.18
C ALA A 56 1.10 -27.92 1.11
N LEU A 57 0.74 -26.69 1.51
CA LEU A 57 -0.57 -26.10 1.28
C LEU A 57 -0.51 -25.23 0.02
N ALA A 58 -1.47 -25.39 -0.87
CA ALA A 58 -1.62 -24.55 -2.06
C ALA A 58 -2.98 -23.86 -2.03
N GLN A 59 -2.99 -22.55 -2.26
CA GLN A 59 -4.20 -21.72 -2.31
C GLN A 59 -4.10 -20.75 -3.48
N SER A 60 -5.23 -20.27 -3.99
CA SER A 60 -5.22 -19.20 -4.98
C SER A 60 -4.46 -17.98 -4.45
N ALA A 61 -3.70 -17.32 -5.32
CA ALA A 61 -3.04 -16.08 -4.96
C ALA A 61 -4.07 -15.02 -4.53
N ASP A 62 -3.77 -14.29 -3.46
CA ASP A 62 -4.56 -13.12 -3.07
C ASP A 62 -4.12 -11.92 -3.92
N ASP A 63 -4.68 -11.82 -5.12
CA ASP A 63 -4.34 -10.77 -6.09
C ASP A 63 -5.56 -10.08 -6.69
N ALA A 64 -6.73 -10.27 -6.07
CA ALA A 64 -7.95 -9.61 -6.49
C ALA A 64 -7.73 -8.09 -6.60
N PRO A 65 -8.21 -7.45 -7.70
CA PRO A 65 -8.10 -6.02 -7.86
C PRO A 65 -9.01 -5.31 -6.86
N VAL A 66 -8.56 -4.15 -6.37
CA VAL A 66 -9.40 -3.31 -5.51
C VAL A 66 -10.45 -2.62 -6.36
N GLN A 67 -11.72 -2.76 -5.98
CA GLN A 67 -12.86 -2.19 -6.69
C GLN A 67 -13.67 -1.25 -5.78
N PRO A 68 -13.21 0.00 -5.57
CA PRO A 68 -13.90 0.94 -4.67
C PRO A 68 -15.37 1.21 -5.06
N GLY A 69 -15.72 1.08 -6.33
CA GLY A 69 -17.09 1.22 -6.81
C GLY A 69 -18.07 0.13 -6.32
N GLN A 70 -17.55 -0.99 -5.79
CA GLN A 70 -18.36 -2.04 -5.18
C GLN A 70 -18.51 -1.87 -3.65
N TRP A 71 -17.85 -0.87 -3.07
CA TRP A 71 -17.90 -0.66 -1.63
C TRP A 71 -19.23 -0.05 -1.19
N GLN A 72 -19.74 -0.55 -0.07
CA GLN A 72 -20.94 -0.02 0.55
C GLN A 72 -20.57 1.03 1.60
N HIS A 73 -21.00 2.26 1.38
CA HIS A 73 -20.91 3.31 2.39
C HIS A 73 -21.94 3.05 3.50
N ARG A 74 -21.45 2.82 4.73
CA ARG A 74 -22.30 2.41 5.87
C ARG A 74 -22.71 3.54 6.79
N ALA A 75 -21.88 4.58 6.96
CA ALA A 75 -22.13 5.67 7.90
C ALA A 75 -21.20 6.86 7.65
N GLY A 76 -21.61 8.04 8.13
CA GLY A 76 -20.84 9.29 8.06
C GLY A 76 -21.09 10.08 6.78
N PRO A 77 -20.34 11.18 6.57
CA PRO A 77 -20.35 11.91 5.30
C PRO A 77 -19.80 11.02 4.18
N ALA A 78 -20.43 11.08 3.00
CA ALA A 78 -19.94 10.35 1.85
C ALA A 78 -18.51 10.83 1.49
N PRO A 79 -17.55 9.92 1.27
CA PRO A 79 -16.22 10.31 0.85
C PRO A 79 -16.27 10.97 -0.53
N ASP A 80 -15.43 11.97 -0.76
CA ASP A 80 -15.14 12.44 -2.10
C ASP A 80 -14.34 11.38 -2.89
N GLU A 81 -14.10 11.67 -4.16
CA GLU A 81 -13.39 10.76 -5.05
C GLU A 81 -11.92 10.56 -4.65
N GLU A 82 -11.28 11.58 -4.10
CA GLU A 82 -9.88 11.48 -3.71
C GLU A 82 -9.71 10.61 -2.47
N ARG A 83 -10.61 10.76 -1.49
CA ARG A 83 -10.68 9.93 -0.28
C ARG A 83 -10.93 8.47 -0.63
N ARG A 84 -11.77 8.19 -1.64
CA ARG A 84 -11.97 6.82 -2.16
C ARG A 84 -10.70 6.23 -2.76
N ARG A 85 -9.91 7.03 -3.48
CA ARG A 85 -8.63 6.60 -4.05
C ARG A 85 -7.59 6.31 -2.98
N ASP A 86 -7.47 7.19 -1.98
CA ASP A 86 -6.58 6.99 -0.83
C ASP A 86 -6.92 5.68 -0.11
N ALA A 87 -8.21 5.45 0.15
CA ALA A 87 -8.69 4.20 0.76
C ALA A 87 -8.38 2.97 -0.12
N GLY A 88 -8.52 3.07 -1.45
CA GLY A 88 -8.16 2.00 -2.38
C GLY A 88 -6.67 1.65 -2.36
N ALA A 89 -5.80 2.66 -2.25
CA ALA A 89 -4.37 2.46 -2.09
C ALA A 89 -4.04 1.76 -0.77
N LEU A 90 -4.63 2.23 0.34
CA LEU A 90 -4.45 1.61 1.66
C LEU A 90 -4.96 0.16 1.71
N TRP A 91 -6.10 -0.12 1.07
CA TRP A 91 -6.63 -1.48 0.94
C TRP A 91 -5.69 -2.41 0.16
N THR A 92 -5.02 -1.88 -0.86
CA THR A 92 -3.99 -2.64 -1.59
C THR A 92 -2.76 -2.92 -0.71
N MET A 93 -2.34 -1.93 0.09
CA MET A 93 -1.15 -2.01 0.94
C MET A 93 -1.34 -2.94 2.14
N VAL A 94 -2.50 -2.90 2.80
CA VAL A 94 -2.75 -3.69 4.02
C VAL A 94 -2.63 -5.20 3.78
N ARG A 95 -2.93 -5.67 2.57
CA ARG A 95 -2.72 -7.07 2.13
C ARG A 95 -1.27 -7.54 2.27
N ALA A 96 -0.29 -6.65 2.15
CA ALA A 96 1.13 -6.99 2.26
C ALA A 96 1.60 -7.12 3.73
N LEU A 97 0.75 -6.78 4.70
CA LEU A 97 1.05 -6.84 6.13
C LEU A 97 0.60 -8.17 6.73
N SER A 98 1.30 -8.65 7.76
CA SER A 98 0.89 -9.82 8.54
C SER A 98 -0.34 -9.49 9.40
N SER A 99 -1.37 -10.33 9.33
CA SER A 99 -2.59 -10.14 10.12
C SER A 99 -2.37 -10.32 11.64
N ASN A 100 -3.11 -9.62 12.50
CA ASN A 100 -4.10 -8.56 12.20
C ASN A 100 -3.39 -7.23 11.91
N ALA A 101 -3.77 -6.54 10.83
CA ALA A 101 -3.09 -5.33 10.36
C ALA A 101 -4.05 -4.16 10.12
N VAL A 102 -3.55 -2.94 10.34
CA VAL A 102 -4.24 -1.68 10.04
C VAL A 102 -3.29 -0.79 9.25
N ALA A 103 -3.69 -0.36 8.05
CA ALA A 103 -2.97 0.64 7.26
C ALA A 103 -3.64 2.00 7.46
N ILE A 104 -2.87 2.98 7.98
CA ILE A 104 -3.31 4.36 8.14
C ILE A 104 -2.50 5.22 7.19
N GLY A 105 -3.19 6.04 6.42
CA GLY A 105 -2.55 7.01 5.54
C GLY A 105 -3.58 7.95 4.94
N GLY A 106 -3.06 8.88 4.16
CA GLY A 106 -3.82 9.95 3.54
C GLY A 106 -2.84 10.99 3.04
N ARG A 107 -3.37 12.00 2.37
CA ARG A 107 -2.57 13.14 1.93
C ARG A 107 -2.41 14.13 3.09
N ASP A 108 -1.21 14.68 3.24
CA ASP A 108 -0.95 15.76 4.19
C ASP A 108 -1.80 17.00 3.80
N GLY A 109 -2.48 17.56 4.79
CA GLY A 109 -3.62 18.48 4.61
C GLY A 109 -3.33 19.76 3.83
N GLY A 110 -3.93 19.86 2.64
CA GLY A 110 -4.31 21.13 2.02
C GLY A 110 -5.82 21.14 1.81
N GLY A 111 -6.59 21.45 2.86
CA GLY A 111 -8.05 21.51 2.76
C GLY A 111 -8.73 21.44 4.12
N ASP A 112 -8.81 22.61 4.75
CA ASP A 112 -9.67 23.01 5.86
C ASP A 112 -10.95 22.16 6.02
N ALA A 113 -11.08 21.47 7.16
CA ALA A 113 -12.37 20.97 7.64
C ALA A 113 -13.02 22.11 8.43
N PRO A 114 -14.26 22.55 8.10
CA PRO A 114 -14.88 23.64 8.83
C PRO A 114 -15.08 23.25 10.31
N PRO A 115 -14.82 24.16 11.27
CA PRO A 115 -15.10 23.89 12.66
C PRO A 115 -16.62 24.05 12.90
N GLY A 116 -17.33 22.96 13.13
CA GLY A 116 -18.73 23.00 13.56
C GLY A 116 -19.28 21.60 13.80
N GLY A 117 -19.96 21.27 14.89
CA GLY A 117 -20.34 22.04 16.06
C GLY A 117 -20.65 21.08 17.20
N ARG A 118 -20.41 21.52 18.44
CA ARG A 118 -20.91 20.86 19.64
C ARG A 118 -22.35 21.31 19.85
N ASP A 119 -23.32 20.53 19.39
CA ASP A 119 -24.70 20.64 19.88
C ASP A 119 -24.83 19.83 21.17
N ALA A 120 -24.60 20.50 22.30
CA ALA A 120 -25.12 20.07 23.59
C ALA A 120 -26.52 20.68 23.77
N PRO A 121 -27.56 19.92 24.11
CA PRO A 121 -28.88 20.49 24.34
C PRO A 121 -28.87 21.32 25.63
N PRO A 122 -29.46 22.54 25.64
CA PRO A 122 -29.63 23.28 26.89
C PRO A 122 -30.69 22.59 27.76
N GLY A 123 -30.27 22.15 28.94
CA GLY A 123 -31.17 21.73 29.99
C GLY A 123 -32.07 22.89 30.42
N GLY A 124 -33.36 22.79 30.15
CA GLY A 124 -34.39 23.59 30.78
C GLY A 124 -34.92 22.86 32.00
N ARG A 125 -34.58 23.36 33.20
CA ARG A 125 -35.39 23.13 34.40
C ARG A 125 -36.49 24.18 34.43
N GLY A 126 -37.72 23.74 34.56
CA GLY A 126 -38.94 24.49 34.84
C GLY A 126 -40.02 23.50 35.20
#